data_AF-A0A7W8YWC2-F1
#
_entry.id   AF-A0A7W8YWC2-F1
#
_cell.length_a   1.000
_cell.length_b   1.000
_cell.length_c   1.000
_cell.angle_alpha   90.00
_cell.angle_beta   90.00
_cell.angle_gamma   90.00
#
_symmetry.space_group_name_H-M   'P 1'
#
loop_
_entity.id
_entity.type
_entity.pdbx_description
1 polymer ?
#
loop_
_entity_poly.entity_id
_entity_poly.type
_entity_poly.pdbx_seq_one_letter_code
_entity_poly.pdbx_strand_id
1 'polypeptide(L)'
;MESEKTVYSYFSDVMLLEHLKKGDRLAFIEIFERYWKKVYNESYKRIKNPKLAESITESVFVNLWEERENGKIDKLLPYLLASLRSYILQLYIEGKTERHFESGLSHLMLISMPTGIN
;
A
#
# COMPACT_ATOMS: atom_id res chain seq x y z
N MET A 1 -25.48 -12.84 4.01
CA MET A 1 -24.56 -12.42 5.07
C MET A 1 -24.46 -10.91 5.00
N GLU A 2 -25.46 -10.23 5.53
CA GLU A 2 -25.35 -8.80 5.85
C GLU A 2 -24.42 -8.73 7.05
N SER A 3 -23.16 -8.34 6.80
CA SER A 3 -22.21 -8.08 7.85
C SER A 3 -22.74 -6.93 8.71
N GLU A 4 -22.84 -7.16 10.02
CA GLU A 4 -23.00 -6.09 11.00
C GLU A 4 -21.95 -5.02 10.71
N LYS A 5 -22.41 -3.85 10.24
CA LYS A 5 -21.53 -2.68 10.11
C LYS A 5 -20.99 -2.35 11.49
N THR A 6 -19.70 -2.60 11.67
CA THR A 6 -19.00 -2.18 12.88
C THR A 6 -19.02 -0.65 12.98
N VAL A 7 -18.88 -0.11 14.20
CA VAL A 7 -18.83 1.35 14.44
C VAL A 7 -17.72 2.03 13.60
N TYR A 8 -16.66 1.29 13.27
CA TYR A 8 -15.54 1.75 12.45
C TYR A 8 -15.95 2.14 11.02
N SER A 9 -17.04 1.58 10.48
CA SER A 9 -17.55 1.95 9.15
C SER A 9 -17.95 3.42 9.03
N TYR A 10 -18.21 4.09 10.16
CA TYR A 10 -18.52 5.52 10.23
C TYR A 10 -17.30 6.39 10.57
N PHE A 11 -16.16 5.78 10.91
CA PHE A 11 -14.95 6.53 11.24
C PHE A 11 -14.30 7.14 10.01
N SER A 12 -13.72 8.33 10.18
CA SER A 12 -12.86 8.94 9.18
C SER A 12 -11.51 8.21 9.14
N ASP A 13 -10.75 8.41 8.08
CA ASP A 13 -9.38 7.88 7.99
C ASP A 13 -8.49 8.28 9.18
N VAL A 14 -8.68 9.50 9.69
CA VAL A 14 -7.93 10.00 10.85
C VAL A 14 -8.28 9.20 12.09
N MET A 15 -9.58 9.00 12.36
CA MET A 15 -10.05 8.20 13.50
C MET A 15 -9.60 6.73 13.38
N LEU A 16 -9.68 6.14 12.19
CA LEU A 16 -9.19 4.78 11.95
C LEU A 16 -7.69 4.66 12.22
N LEU A 17 -6.91 5.66 11.81
CA LEU A 17 -5.47 5.68 12.02
C LEU A 17 -5.10 5.87 13.50
N GLU A 18 -5.84 6.68 14.25
CA GLU A 18 -5.66 6.81 15.71
C GLU A 18 -5.92 5.50 16.44
N HIS A 19 -6.95 4.75 16.03
CA HIS A 19 -7.26 3.43 16.59
C HIS A 19 -6.22 2.38 16.16
N LEU A 20 -5.83 2.39 14.89
CA LEU A 20 -4.78 1.50 14.36
C LEU A 20 -3.47 1.65 15.16
N LYS A 21 -3.06 2.89 15.47
CA LYS A 21 -1.87 3.19 16.29
C LYS A 21 -1.92 2.60 17.69
N LYS A 22 -3.11 2.30 18.21
CA LYS A 22 -3.32 1.64 19.51
C LYS A 22 -3.38 0.12 19.41
N GLY A 23 -3.13 -0.46 18.23
CA GLY A 23 -3.22 -1.90 18.00
C GLY A 23 -4.64 -2.44 17.81
N ASP A 24 -5.60 -1.55 17.49
CA ASP A 24 -7.00 -1.94 17.28
C ASP A 24 -7.18 -2.72 15.97
N ARG A 25 -7.44 -4.02 16.09
CA ARG A 25 -7.63 -4.93 14.94
C ARG A 25 -8.86 -4.61 14.12
N LEU A 26 -9.93 -4.10 14.73
CA LEU A 26 -11.17 -3.78 14.01
C LEU A 26 -10.98 -2.55 13.13
N ALA A 27 -10.22 -1.56 13.61
CA ALA A 27 -9.81 -0.43 12.78
C ALA A 27 -8.95 -0.87 11.60
N PHE A 28 -8.02 -1.81 11.79
CA PHE A 28 -7.24 -2.39 10.69
C PHE A 28 -8.13 -3.10 9.66
N ILE A 29 -9.08 -3.93 10.09
CA ILE A 29 -10.01 -4.62 9.19
C ILE A 29 -10.81 -3.62 8.36
N GLU A 30 -11.33 -2.55 8.98
CA GLU A 30 -12.04 -1.51 8.26
C GLU A 30 -11.13 -0.80 7.22
N ILE A 31 -9.89 -0.50 7.57
CA ILE A 31 -8.91 0.07 6.62
C ILE A 31 -8.66 -0.91 5.47
N PHE A 32 -8.48 -2.19 5.76
CA PHE A 32 -8.31 -3.23 4.76
C PHE A 32 -9.50 -3.28 3.80
N GLU A 33 -10.73 -3.36 4.32
CA GLU A 33 -11.95 -3.39 3.50
C GLU A 33 -12.08 -2.16 2.59
N ARG A 34 -11.76 -0.96 3.11
CA ARG A 34 -11.82 0.29 2.33
C ARG A 34 -10.79 0.35 1.20
N TYR A 35 -9.56 -0.08 1.47
CA TYR A 35 -8.43 0.23 0.60
C TYR A 35 -7.93 -0.95 -0.22
N TRP A 36 -8.25 -2.19 0.15
CA TRP A 36 -7.74 -3.41 -0.49
C TRP A 36 -7.89 -3.37 -2.01
N LYS A 37 -9.11 -3.17 -2.50
CA LYS A 37 -9.39 -3.14 -3.95
C LYS A 37 -8.63 -2.03 -4.66
N LYS A 38 -8.42 -0.88 -4.01
CA LYS A 38 -7.68 0.25 -4.59
C LYS A 38 -6.18 -0.07 -4.70
N VAL A 39 -5.58 -0.59 -3.62
CA VAL A 39 -4.17 -0.99 -3.59
C VAL A 39 -3.91 -2.11 -4.60
N TYR A 40 -4.77 -3.14 -4.63
CA TYR A 40 -4.71 -4.23 -5.60
C TYR A 40 -4.77 -3.72 -7.04
N ASN A 41 -5.75 -2.87 -7.37
CA ASN A 41 -5.88 -2.34 -8.72
C ASN A 41 -4.66 -1.51 -9.13
N GLU A 42 -4.09 -0.71 -8.23
CA GLU A 42 -2.88 0.06 -8.50
C GLU A 42 -1.65 -0.83 -8.68
N SER A 43 -1.57 -1.95 -7.94
CA SER A 43 -0.50 -2.94 -8.08
C SER A 43 -0.61 -3.67 -9.42
N TYR A 44 -1.82 -4.17 -9.74
CA TYR A 44 -2.11 -4.85 -10.98
C TYR A 44 -1.90 -3.96 -12.21
N LYS A 45 -2.26 -2.67 -12.15
CA LYS A 45 -2.01 -1.71 -13.24
C LYS A 45 -0.54 -1.62 -13.64
N ARG A 46 0.38 -1.77 -12.68
CA ARG A 46 1.83 -1.63 -12.89
C ARG A 46 2.50 -2.93 -13.28
N ILE A 47 2.08 -4.05 -12.67
CA ILE A 47 2.78 -5.34 -12.81
C ILE A 47 2.10 -6.27 -13.82
N LYS A 48 0.78 -6.11 -14.03
CA LYS A 48 -0.07 -6.98 -14.87
C LYS A 48 -0.03 -8.47 -14.55
N ASN A 49 0.55 -8.86 -13.41
CA ASN A 49 0.52 -10.22 -12.91
C ASN A 49 -0.41 -10.29 -11.69
N PRO A 50 -1.53 -11.03 -11.74
CA PRO A 50 -2.49 -11.11 -10.64
C PRO A 50 -1.87 -11.62 -9.33
N LYS A 51 -1.01 -12.65 -9.40
CA LYS A 51 -0.39 -13.27 -8.21
C LYS A 51 0.58 -12.30 -7.52
N LEU A 52 1.44 -11.63 -8.30
CA LEU A 52 2.34 -10.62 -7.74
C LEU A 52 1.59 -9.39 -7.24
N ALA A 53 0.51 -9.00 -7.93
CA ALA A 53 -0.32 -7.88 -7.51
C ALA A 53 -0.98 -8.14 -6.15
N GLU A 54 -1.52 -9.34 -5.96
CA GLU A 54 -2.09 -9.81 -4.69
C GLU A 54 -1.02 -9.83 -3.59
N SER A 55 0.12 -10.49 -3.81
CA SER A 55 1.20 -10.58 -2.83
C SER A 55 1.76 -9.21 -2.40
N ILE A 56 1.88 -8.25 -3.32
CA ILE A 56 2.27 -6.88 -2.95
C ILE A 56 1.18 -6.19 -2.13
N THR A 57 -0.09 -6.40 -2.50
CA THR A 57 -1.20 -5.83 -1.75
C THR A 57 -1.18 -6.34 -0.31
N GLU A 58 -1.02 -7.65 -0.11
CA GLU A 58 -0.83 -8.25 1.21
C GLU A 58 0.35 -7.62 1.95
N SER A 59 1.52 -7.54 1.30
CA SER A 59 2.74 -6.97 1.89
C SER A 59 2.53 -5.52 2.34
N VAL A 60 1.80 -4.71 1.58
CA VAL A 60 1.45 -3.33 1.96
C VAL A 60 0.61 -3.28 3.23
N PHE A 61 -0.38 -4.17 3.38
CA PHE A 61 -1.22 -4.21 4.59
C PHE A 61 -0.50 -4.85 5.78
N VAL A 62 0.37 -5.83 5.56
CA VAL A 62 1.26 -6.37 6.60
C VAL A 62 2.17 -5.26 7.12
N ASN A 63 2.84 -4.53 6.23
CA ASN A 63 3.68 -3.40 6.60
C ASN A 63 2.91 -2.30 7.32
N LEU A 64 1.68 -1.99 6.89
CA LEU A 64 0.80 -1.05 7.61
C LEU A 64 0.58 -1.51 9.07
N TRP A 65 0.31 -2.80 9.27
CA TRP A 65 0.09 -3.35 10.60
C TRP A 65 1.37 -3.37 11.43
N GLU A 66 2.50 -3.76 10.86
CA GLU A 66 3.80 -3.81 11.56
C GLU A 66 4.27 -2.41 11.99
N GLU A 67 4.14 -1.43 11.10
CA GLU A 67 4.54 -0.04 11.35
C GLU A 67 3.47 0.79 12.08
N ARG A 68 2.38 0.16 12.54
CA ARG A 68 1.23 0.89 13.10
C ARG A 68 1.58 1.78 14.29
N GLU A 69 2.51 1.36 15.15
CA GLU A 69 2.86 2.07 16.39
C GLU A 69 3.94 3.13 16.18
N ASN A 70 4.96 2.81 15.38
CA ASN A 70 6.20 3.61 15.27
C ASN A 70 6.34 4.32 13.91
N GLY A 71 5.54 3.93 12.92
CA GLY A 71 5.56 4.51 11.58
C GLY A 71 5.02 5.94 11.57
N LYS A 72 5.64 6.80 10.76
CA LYS A 72 5.12 8.13 10.44
C LYS A 72 3.97 8.02 9.42
N ILE A 73 2.85 7.49 9.88
CA ILE A 73 1.62 7.36 9.08
C ILE A 73 0.75 8.58 9.38
N ASP A 74 0.72 9.53 8.46
CA ASP A 74 -0.10 10.75 8.56
C ASP A 74 -1.43 10.61 7.84
N LYS A 75 -1.42 9.96 6.67
CA LYS A 75 -2.61 9.74 5.83
C LYS A 75 -2.57 8.33 5.25
N LEU A 76 -3.66 7.59 5.39
CA LEU A 76 -3.75 6.18 4.99
C LEU A 76 -3.44 5.96 3.51
N LEU A 77 -4.20 6.57 2.60
CA LEU A 77 -4.02 6.32 1.18
C LEU A 77 -2.60 6.69 0.66
N PRO A 78 -2.05 7.88 0.95
CA PRO A 78 -0.68 8.22 0.56
C PRO A 78 0.37 7.24 1.09
N TYR A 79 0.22 6.79 2.34
CA TYR A 79 1.12 5.79 2.93
C TYR A 79 1.04 4.45 2.20
N LEU A 80 -0.18 3.94 1.97
CA LEU A 80 -0.40 2.67 1.25
C LEU A 80 0.19 2.70 -0.17
N LEU A 81 0.01 3.81 -0.89
CA LEU A 81 0.58 3.98 -2.23
C LEU A 81 2.10 4.19 -2.23
N ALA A 82 2.67 4.76 -1.16
CA ALA A 82 4.12 4.84 -0.99
C ALA A 82 4.72 3.46 -0.73
N SER A 83 4.16 2.70 0.20
CA SER A 83 4.56 1.31 0.49
C SER A 83 4.47 0.42 -0.75
N LEU A 84 3.36 0.52 -1.50
CA LEU A 84 3.18 -0.19 -2.77
C LEU A 84 4.30 0.12 -3.77
N ARG A 85 4.68 1.39 -3.92
CA ARG A 85 5.76 1.80 -4.84
C ARG A 85 7.10 1.21 -4.42
N SER A 86 7.39 1.17 -3.11
CA SER A 86 8.61 0.56 -2.58
C SER A 86 8.68 -0.95 -2.90
N TYR A 87 7.60 -1.70 -2.68
CA TYR A 87 7.56 -3.14 -3.00
C TYR A 87 7.69 -3.41 -4.50
N ILE A 88 7.02 -2.59 -5.33
CA ILE A 88 7.13 -2.70 -6.78
C ILE A 88 8.57 -2.46 -7.23
N LEU A 89 9.23 -1.41 -6.72
CA LEU A 89 10.64 -1.12 -7.00
C LEU A 89 11.54 -2.31 -6.61
N GLN A 90 11.31 -2.89 -5.43
CA GLN A 90 12.06 -4.05 -4.97
C GLN A 90 11.92 -5.24 -5.93
N LEU A 91 10.71 -5.57 -6.38
CA LEU A 91 10.52 -6.66 -7.35
C LEU A 91 11.24 -6.41 -8.68
N TYR A 92 11.30 -5.16 -9.14
CA TYR A 92 12.05 -4.79 -10.35
C TYR A 92 13.55 -5.00 -10.16
N ILE A 93 14.10 -4.55 -9.02
CA ILE A 93 15.53 -4.74 -8.69
C ILE A 93 15.87 -6.24 -8.62
N GLU A 94 14.96 -7.06 -8.11
CA GLU A 94 15.11 -8.52 -8.02
C GLU A 94 14.88 -9.25 -9.36
N GLY A 95 14.48 -8.55 -10.43
CA GLY A 95 14.22 -9.15 -11.74
C GLY A 95 13.00 -10.07 -11.78
N LYS A 96 12.08 -9.95 -10.80
CA LYS A 96 10.89 -10.82 -10.65
C LYS A 96 9.69 -10.38 -11.48
N THR A 97 9.84 -9.36 -12.31
CA THR A 97 8.80 -8.78 -13.17
C THR A 97 9.12 -8.98 -14.64
N GLU A 98 8.10 -9.18 -15.48
CA GLU A 98 8.28 -9.20 -16.93
C GLU A 98 8.75 -7.84 -17.47
N ARG A 99 9.74 -7.83 -18.37
CA ARG A 99 10.38 -6.62 -18.94
C ARG A 99 9.45 -5.73 -19.79
N HIS A 100 8.19 -6.10 -19.99
CA HIS A 100 7.28 -5.39 -20.91
C HIS A 100 6.61 -4.13 -20.34
N PHE A 101 6.97 -3.69 -19.12
CA PHE A 101 6.33 -2.55 -18.43
C PHE A 101 7.26 -1.37 -18.11
N GLU A 102 8.23 -1.08 -18.98
CA GLU A 102 9.23 -0.03 -18.76
C GLU A 102 8.68 1.41 -18.85
N SER A 103 7.62 1.67 -19.64
CA SER A 103 7.23 3.04 -20.00
C SER A 103 6.77 3.92 -18.82
N GLY A 104 6.13 3.34 -17.79
CA GLY A 104 5.72 4.09 -16.59
C GLY A 104 6.83 4.23 -15.53
N LEU A 105 7.87 3.41 -15.62
CA LEU A 105 8.91 3.27 -14.59
C LEU A 105 10.10 4.17 -14.82
N SER A 106 10.43 4.50 -16.08
CA SER A 106 11.50 5.44 -16.38
C SER A 106 11.30 6.76 -15.63
N HIS A 107 10.06 7.26 -15.57
CA HIS A 107 9.74 8.48 -14.84
C HIS A 107 9.89 8.34 -13.32
N LEU A 108 9.46 7.22 -12.73
CA LEU A 108 9.60 6.97 -11.29
C LEU A 108 11.06 6.79 -10.89
N MET A 109 11.85 6.05 -11.66
CA MET A 109 13.29 5.89 -11.44
C MET A 109 14.01 7.24 -11.49
N LEU A 110 13.69 8.09 -12.48
CA LEU A 110 14.28 9.43 -12.60
C LEU A 110 14.01 10.32 -11.38
N ILE A 111 12.85 10.20 -10.73
CA ILE A 111 12.49 10.98 -9.54
C ILE A 111 13.16 10.42 -8.27
N SER A 112 13.39 9.11 -8.22
CA SER A 112 14.02 8.43 -7.07
C SER A 112 15.55 8.35 -7.15
N MET A 113 16.16 8.69 -8.28
CA MET A 113 17.61 8.87 -8.36
C MET A 113 17.98 10.05 -7.44
N PRO A 114 18.93 9.88 -6.50
CA PRO A 114 19.43 11.01 -5.75
C PRO A 114 20.02 11.97 -6.78
N THR A 115 19.48 13.18 -6.86
CA THR A 115 20.03 14.26 -7.68
C THR A 115 21.36 14.70 -7.08
N GLY A 116 22.40 13.89 -7.28
CA GLY A 116 23.77 14.34 -7.21
C GLY A 116 24.05 15.09 -8.50
N ILE A 117 23.93 16.42 -8.44
CA ILE A 117 24.74 17.46 -9.10
C ILE A 117 24.03 18.79 -8.76
N ASN A 118 24.44 19.44 -7.67
CA ASN A 118 25.36 20.58 -7.72
C ASN A 118 25.88 20.86 -6.30
#